data_AF-A0A3C1UJM4-F1
#
_entry.id   AF-A0A3C1UJM4-F1
#
_cell.length_a   1.000
_cell.length_b   1.000
_cell.length_c   1.000
_cell.angle_alpha   90.00
_cell.angle_beta   90.00
_cell.angle_gamma   90.00
#
_symmetry.space_group_name_H-M   'P 1'
#
loop_
_entity.id
_entity.type
_entity.pdbx_description
1 polymer ?
#
loop_
_entity_poly.entity_id
_entity_poly.type
_entity_poly.pdbx_seq_one_letter_code
_entity_poly.pdbx_strand_id
1 'polypeptide(L)'
;MKGNFYIIAGWCDTTGRAPYQRLAEIARFKGYNVMKVNPEWDEALSGQIFPVTENDVVFGFSMGAILACMVGQRYPHRKLILASMTPVLDLSRPSLNILGKALSTDCKKFKYGGVNATYFYGERELDSSLDSLRRHCAEFKVVPKACHQLSSEYIQLIGEEL
;
A
#
# COMPACT_ATOMS: atom_id res chain seq x y z
N MET A 1 8.77 -22.53 3.39
CA MET A 1 7.77 -21.44 3.27
C MET A 1 8.47 -20.14 3.57
N LYS A 2 8.34 -19.10 2.73
CA LYS A 2 9.16 -17.86 2.82
C LYS A 2 8.67 -16.81 3.83
N GLY A 3 7.58 -17.10 4.54
CA GLY A 3 6.86 -16.14 5.38
C GLY A 3 5.47 -15.83 4.81
N ASN A 4 4.80 -14.85 5.37
CA ASN A 4 3.51 -14.35 4.89
C ASN A 4 3.70 -13.19 3.91
N PHE A 5 2.81 -13.10 2.93
CA PHE A 5 2.63 -11.94 2.07
C PHE A 5 1.24 -11.34 2.32
N TYR A 6 1.22 -10.18 2.98
CA TYR A 6 -0.01 -9.45 3.28
C TYR A 6 -0.38 -8.55 2.10
N ILE A 7 -1.62 -8.66 1.64
CA ILE A 7 -2.18 -7.85 0.55
C ILE A 7 -3.31 -7.01 1.13
N ILE A 8 -3.10 -5.69 1.20
CA ILE A 8 -4.08 -4.73 1.71
C ILE A 8 -4.71 -3.98 0.53
N ALA A 9 -6.02 -4.13 0.36
CA ALA A 9 -6.77 -3.47 -0.70
C ALA A 9 -6.89 -1.95 -0.48
N GLY A 10 -7.13 -1.20 -1.57
CA GLY A 10 -7.45 0.22 -1.52
C GLY A 10 -8.89 0.53 -1.10
N TRP A 11 -9.19 1.82 -0.96
CA TRP A 11 -10.55 2.29 -0.64
C TRP A 11 -11.56 1.89 -1.73
N CYS A 12 -12.76 1.49 -1.30
CA CYS A 12 -13.82 0.96 -2.20
C CYS A 12 -13.40 -0.24 -3.05
N ASP A 13 -12.40 -0.99 -2.60
CA ASP A 13 -11.86 -2.18 -3.26
C ASP A 13 -11.87 -3.38 -2.31
N THR A 14 -11.66 -4.58 -2.86
CA THR A 14 -11.44 -5.79 -2.06
C THR A 14 -10.35 -6.64 -2.69
N THR A 15 -9.63 -7.37 -1.85
CA THR A 15 -8.68 -8.41 -2.26
C THR A 15 -9.33 -9.55 -3.05
N GLY A 16 -10.67 -9.56 -3.13
CA GLY A 16 -11.47 -10.43 -4.00
C GLY A 16 -11.28 -10.15 -5.49
N ARG A 17 -10.95 -8.90 -5.89
CA ARG A 17 -10.85 -8.51 -7.30
C ARG A 17 -9.65 -9.16 -8.00
N ALA A 18 -9.79 -9.34 -9.32
CA ALA A 18 -8.84 -10.06 -10.16
C ALA A 18 -7.38 -9.58 -10.02
N PRO A 19 -7.07 -8.26 -9.96
CA PRO A 19 -5.70 -7.79 -9.77
C PRO A 19 -5.01 -8.36 -8.52
N TYR A 20 -5.70 -8.33 -7.37
CA TYR A 20 -5.18 -8.86 -6.11
C TYR A 20 -5.09 -10.38 -6.12
N GLN A 21 -6.04 -11.08 -6.76
CA GLN A 21 -5.97 -12.54 -6.91
C GLN A 21 -4.74 -12.95 -7.71
N ARG A 22 -4.48 -12.27 -8.83
CA ARG A 22 -3.30 -12.53 -9.64
C ARG A 22 -2.00 -12.28 -8.88
N LEU A 23 -1.94 -11.20 -8.10
CA LEU A 23 -0.80 -10.93 -7.24
C LEU A 23 -0.62 -12.01 -6.15
N ALA A 24 -1.73 -12.47 -5.55
CA ALA A 24 -1.72 -13.58 -4.59
C ALA A 24 -1.21 -14.88 -5.22
N GLU A 25 -1.60 -15.19 -6.45
CA GLU A 25 -1.11 -16.36 -7.20
C GLU A 25 0.40 -16.32 -7.41
N ILE A 26 0.93 -15.16 -7.83
CA ILE A 26 2.38 -14.95 -8.00
C ILE A 26 3.12 -15.15 -6.66
N ALA A 27 2.59 -14.59 -5.56
CA ALA A 27 3.19 -14.74 -4.25
C ALA A 27 3.18 -16.19 -3.76
N ARG A 28 2.07 -16.91 -3.94
CA ARG A 28 1.98 -18.35 -3.63
C ARG A 28 2.97 -19.17 -4.45
N PHE A 29 3.06 -18.92 -5.75
CA PHE A 29 4.03 -19.57 -6.63
C PHE A 29 5.48 -19.37 -6.15
N LYS A 30 5.79 -18.20 -5.57
CA LYS A 30 7.09 -17.88 -4.97
C LYS A 30 7.30 -18.45 -3.56
N GLY A 31 6.32 -19.16 -3.00
CA GLY A 31 6.44 -19.88 -1.73
C GLY A 31 5.98 -19.08 -0.49
N TYR A 32 5.22 -18.00 -0.68
CA TYR A 32 4.59 -17.25 0.41
C TYR A 32 3.24 -17.84 0.81
N ASN A 33 2.91 -17.77 2.10
CA ASN A 33 1.52 -17.85 2.55
C ASN A 33 0.85 -16.48 2.31
N VAL A 34 -0.34 -16.43 1.71
CA VAL A 34 -0.96 -15.14 1.36
C VAL A 34 -2.06 -14.77 2.33
N MET A 35 -1.92 -13.61 2.96
CA MET A 35 -2.87 -13.02 3.89
C MET A 35 -3.59 -11.87 3.21
N LYS A 36 -4.90 -12.00 3.02
CA LYS A 36 -5.73 -10.97 2.38
C LYS A 36 -6.35 -10.08 3.44
N VAL A 37 -6.18 -8.77 3.30
CA VAL A 37 -6.68 -7.77 4.25
C VAL A 37 -7.59 -6.79 3.50
N ASN A 38 -8.85 -6.72 3.93
CA ASN A 38 -9.83 -5.73 3.47
C ASN A 38 -10.11 -4.79 4.64
N PRO A 39 -9.61 -3.55 4.63
CA PRO A 39 -9.85 -2.62 5.72
C PRO A 39 -11.34 -2.23 5.82
N GLU A 40 -11.80 -2.04 7.04
CA GLU A 40 -13.09 -1.42 7.35
C GLU A 40 -12.92 0.10 7.28
N TRP A 41 -13.32 0.69 6.15
CA TRP A 41 -13.02 2.09 5.82
C TRP A 41 -13.85 3.12 6.60
N ASP A 42 -14.86 2.68 7.34
CA ASP A 42 -15.63 3.50 8.28
C ASP A 42 -14.97 3.57 9.67
N GLU A 43 -13.97 2.73 9.94
CA GLU A 43 -13.21 2.70 11.18
C GLU A 43 -11.86 3.45 11.07
N ALA A 44 -11.22 3.66 12.22
CA ALA A 44 -9.85 4.19 12.29
C ALA A 44 -8.85 3.16 11.76
N LEU A 45 -7.93 3.56 10.87
CA LEU A 45 -6.85 2.68 10.38
C LEU A 45 -5.89 2.25 11.50
N SER A 46 -5.66 3.14 12.46
CA SER A 46 -4.79 2.87 13.62
C SER A 46 -5.29 1.70 14.46
N GLY A 47 -6.61 1.48 14.54
CA GLY A 47 -7.21 0.34 15.21
C GLY A 47 -7.12 -0.97 14.41
N GLN A 48 -6.82 -0.89 13.12
CA GLN A 48 -6.77 -2.01 12.17
C GLN A 48 -5.34 -2.47 11.87
N ILE A 49 -4.34 -1.88 12.53
CA ILE A 49 -2.95 -2.35 12.46
C ILE A 49 -2.89 -3.78 13.04
N PHE A 50 -2.16 -4.66 12.36
CA PHE A 50 -1.99 -6.05 12.77
C PHE A 50 -0.49 -6.42 12.88
N PRO A 51 -0.14 -7.41 13.72
CA PRO A 51 1.24 -7.83 13.88
C PRO A 51 1.76 -8.56 12.62
N VAL A 52 3.02 -8.30 12.30
CA VAL A 52 3.83 -9.03 11.30
C VAL A 52 5.20 -9.35 11.88
N THR A 53 5.96 -10.23 11.22
CA THR A 53 7.29 -10.69 11.63
C THR A 53 8.37 -10.28 10.64
N GLU A 54 9.63 -10.36 11.04
CA GLU A 54 10.81 -10.03 10.21
C GLU A 54 10.92 -10.83 8.89
N ASN A 55 10.17 -11.92 8.73
CA ASN A 55 10.12 -12.72 7.51
C ASN A 55 8.97 -12.33 6.57
N ASP A 56 8.03 -11.51 7.04
CA ASP A 56 6.82 -11.17 6.30
C ASP A 56 7.04 -10.01 5.33
N VAL A 57 6.27 -10.03 4.24
CA VAL A 57 6.20 -8.95 3.26
C VAL A 57 4.81 -8.31 3.36
N VAL A 58 4.76 -6.99 3.42
CA VAL A 58 3.51 -6.24 3.48
C VAL A 58 3.36 -5.42 2.21
N PHE A 59 2.25 -5.60 1.51
CA PHE A 59 1.87 -4.83 0.34
C PHE A 59 0.56 -4.09 0.60
N GLY A 60 0.50 -2.82 0.19
CA GLY A 60 -0.74 -2.06 0.15
C GLY A 60 -0.85 -1.21 -1.11
N PHE A 61 -2.09 -1.06 -1.60
CA PHE A 61 -2.42 -0.23 -2.76
C PHE A 61 -3.28 0.97 -2.36
N SER A 62 -3.01 2.17 -2.91
CA SER A 62 -3.79 3.38 -2.66
C SER A 62 -3.92 3.65 -1.15
N MET A 63 -5.13 3.83 -0.61
CA MET A 63 -5.34 3.97 0.84
C MET A 63 -4.89 2.75 1.66
N GLY A 64 -4.88 1.55 1.08
CA GLY A 64 -4.33 0.35 1.72
C GLY A 64 -2.83 0.45 1.95
N ALA A 65 -2.12 1.24 1.13
CA ALA A 65 -0.70 1.52 1.31
C ALA A 65 -0.42 2.39 2.56
N ILE A 66 -1.38 3.23 2.97
CA ILE A 66 -1.28 3.99 4.23
C ILE A 66 -1.30 3.01 5.41
N LEU A 67 -2.27 2.08 5.43
CA LEU A 67 -2.33 1.05 6.47
C LEU A 67 -1.07 0.15 6.46
N ALA A 68 -0.61 -0.26 5.28
CA ALA A 68 0.63 -1.03 5.13
C ALA A 68 1.84 -0.30 5.74
N CYS A 69 1.94 1.01 5.50
CA CYS A 69 3.00 1.83 6.06
C CYS A 69 2.89 1.94 7.60
N MET A 70 1.68 2.10 8.14
CA MET A 70 1.44 2.10 9.59
C MET A 70 1.83 0.76 10.23
N VAL A 71 1.55 -0.37 9.57
CA VAL A 71 2.00 -1.71 10.00
C VAL A 71 3.52 -1.78 10.00
N GLY A 72 4.18 -1.35 8.90
CA GLY A 72 5.64 -1.38 8.80
C GLY A 72 6.36 -0.43 9.77
N GLN A 73 5.73 0.67 10.17
CA GLN A 73 6.25 1.56 11.21
C GLN A 73 6.19 0.93 12.61
N ARG A 74 5.26 -0.02 12.83
CA ARG A 74 5.00 -0.61 14.15
C ARG A 74 5.72 -1.94 14.37
N TYR A 75 5.93 -2.72 13.32
CA TYR A 75 6.42 -4.10 13.42
C TYR A 75 7.61 -4.36 12.49
N PRO A 76 8.56 -5.24 12.91
CA PRO A 76 9.62 -5.69 12.02
C PRO A 76 9.03 -6.46 10.85
N HIS A 77 9.61 -6.28 9.67
CA HIS A 77 9.15 -6.90 8.43
C HIS A 77 10.34 -7.08 7.49
N ARG A 78 10.25 -8.06 6.58
CA ARG A 78 11.26 -8.31 5.56
C ARG A 78 11.26 -7.20 4.51
N LYS A 79 10.05 -6.83 4.06
CA LYS A 79 9.86 -5.88 2.97
C LYS A 79 8.50 -5.20 3.05
N LEU A 80 8.47 -3.91 2.78
CA LEU A 80 7.26 -3.11 2.66
C LEU A 80 7.16 -2.57 1.24
N ILE A 81 6.03 -2.83 0.58
CA ILE A 81 5.75 -2.42 -0.79
C ILE A 81 4.52 -1.53 -0.79
N LEU A 82 4.70 -0.28 -1.23
CA LEU A 82 3.65 0.74 -1.21
C LEU A 82 3.34 1.18 -2.64
N ALA A 83 2.19 0.79 -3.17
CA ALA A 83 1.81 1.10 -4.54
C ALA A 83 0.74 2.18 -4.60
N SER A 84 0.94 3.19 -5.46
CA SER A 84 -0.03 4.22 -5.80
C SER A 84 -0.56 4.91 -4.54
N MET A 85 0.27 5.05 -3.51
CA MET A 85 -0.18 5.51 -2.20
C MET A 85 -0.73 6.93 -2.33
N THR A 86 -2.00 7.14 -1.98
CA THR A 86 -2.63 8.45 -2.10
C THR A 86 -1.89 9.46 -1.22
N PRO A 87 -1.41 10.59 -1.78
CA PRO A 87 -0.85 11.65 -0.98
C PRO A 87 -1.91 12.19 0.00
N VAL A 88 -1.67 12.00 1.28
CA VAL A 88 -2.28 12.68 2.42
C VAL A 88 -2.20 14.22 2.26
N LEU A 89 -1.33 14.73 1.38
CA LEU A 89 -1.30 16.15 1.04
C LEU A 89 -2.57 16.63 0.32
N ASP A 90 -3.34 15.72 -0.27
CA ASP A 90 -4.64 16.04 -0.87
C ASP A 90 -5.80 15.91 0.13
N LEU A 91 -5.48 15.87 1.44
CA LEU A 91 -6.49 15.74 2.49
C LEU A 91 -7.42 16.95 2.65
N SER A 92 -7.14 18.05 1.96
CA SER A 92 -7.99 19.23 1.90
C SER A 92 -9.13 19.10 0.89
N ARG A 93 -9.18 18.03 0.08
CA ARG A 93 -10.27 17.85 -0.90
C ARG A 93 -11.58 17.45 -0.22
N PRO A 94 -12.74 17.95 -0.70
CA PRO A 94 -14.06 17.61 -0.18
C PRO A 94 -14.37 16.10 -0.12
N SER A 95 -13.65 15.30 -0.90
CA SER A 95 -13.77 13.83 -0.95
C SER A 95 -13.54 13.13 0.40
N LEU A 96 -12.89 13.78 1.38
CA LEU A 96 -12.67 13.21 2.71
C LEU A 96 -13.82 13.36 3.68
N ASN A 97 -14.77 14.23 3.41
CA ASN A 97 -16.01 14.24 4.17
C ASN A 97 -16.78 12.91 4.01
N ILE A 98 -16.46 12.14 2.96
CA ILE A 98 -17.01 10.79 2.71
C ILE A 98 -16.28 9.73 3.54
N LEU A 99 -15.00 9.92 3.88
CA LEU A 99 -14.14 8.91 4.51
C LEU A 99 -14.37 8.77 6.03
N GLY A 100 -15.27 9.56 6.63
CA GLY A 100 -15.56 9.49 8.06
C GLY A 100 -14.49 10.16 8.93
N LYS A 101 -14.90 10.59 10.14
CA LYS A 101 -14.07 11.40 11.04
C LYS A 101 -12.83 10.65 11.58
N ALA A 102 -12.97 9.35 11.82
CA ALA A 102 -11.92 8.51 12.38
C ALA A 102 -10.75 8.36 11.39
N LEU A 103 -11.03 7.91 10.16
CA LEU A 103 -10.06 7.78 9.09
C LEU A 103 -9.36 9.09 8.74
N SER A 104 -10.12 10.20 8.67
CA SER A 104 -9.55 11.54 8.45
C SER A 104 -8.53 11.92 9.53
N THR A 105 -8.80 11.56 10.79
CA THR A 105 -7.90 11.86 11.92
C THR A 105 -6.59 11.09 11.80
N ASP A 106 -6.65 9.81 11.42
CA ASP A 106 -5.46 8.99 11.24
C ASP A 106 -4.62 9.45 10.06
N CYS A 107 -5.25 9.74 8.91
CA CYS A 107 -4.54 10.28 7.77
C CYS A 107 -3.85 11.61 8.10
N LYS A 108 -4.48 12.51 8.89
CA LYS A 108 -3.84 13.79 9.31
C LYS A 108 -2.63 13.60 10.22
N LYS A 109 -2.61 12.53 11.01
CA LYS A 109 -1.49 12.20 11.92
C LYS A 109 -0.40 11.40 11.23
N PHE A 110 -0.72 10.78 10.10
CA PHE A 110 0.21 9.98 9.33
C PHE A 110 1.39 10.81 8.87
N LYS A 111 2.61 10.30 9.13
CA LYS A 111 3.85 10.91 8.68
C LYS A 111 4.51 10.00 7.66
N TYR A 112 4.89 10.59 6.53
CA TYR A 112 5.69 9.93 5.52
C TYR A 112 7.10 9.64 6.03
N GLY A 113 7.67 8.52 5.59
CA GLY A 113 9.05 8.14 5.89
C GLY A 113 9.19 7.35 7.21
N GLY A 114 10.45 7.13 7.59
CA GLY A 114 10.81 6.34 8.78
C GLY A 114 10.72 4.82 8.60
N VAL A 115 10.36 4.34 7.41
CA VAL A 115 10.36 2.92 7.05
C VAL A 115 11.10 2.70 5.74
N ASN A 116 11.86 1.61 5.68
CA ASN A 116 12.51 1.18 4.46
C ASN A 116 11.47 0.47 3.57
N ALA A 117 10.95 1.18 2.58
CA ALA A 117 9.89 0.70 1.69
C ALA A 117 10.21 0.97 0.23
N THR A 118 9.74 0.08 -0.65
CA THR A 118 9.74 0.26 -2.10
C THR A 118 8.42 0.88 -2.52
N TYR A 119 8.47 2.07 -3.12
CA TYR A 119 7.31 2.81 -3.57
C TYR A 119 7.10 2.61 -5.07
N PHE A 120 5.88 2.30 -5.50
CA PHE A 120 5.52 2.14 -6.91
C PHE A 120 4.46 3.16 -7.30
N TYR A 121 4.72 4.00 -8.30
CA TYR A 121 3.74 4.97 -8.82
C TYR A 121 3.59 4.87 -10.32
N GLY A 122 2.34 4.94 -10.81
CA GLY A 122 2.04 4.97 -12.22
C GLY A 122 2.63 6.22 -12.85
N GLU A 123 3.22 6.06 -14.03
CA GLU A 123 3.76 7.18 -14.81
C GLU A 123 2.72 8.31 -15.00
N ARG A 124 1.43 7.95 -15.14
CA ARG A 124 0.34 8.91 -15.33
C ARG A 124 -0.18 9.52 -14.03
N GLU A 125 0.33 9.08 -12.88
CA GLU A 125 0.05 9.67 -11.57
C GLU A 125 1.10 10.71 -11.17
N LEU A 126 2.22 10.77 -11.90
CA LEU A 126 3.33 11.68 -11.60
C LEU A 126 2.90 13.13 -11.81
N ASP A 127 2.59 13.79 -10.70
CA ASP A 127 2.46 15.24 -10.61
C ASP A 127 3.50 15.83 -9.63
N SER A 128 3.54 17.16 -9.52
CA SER A 128 4.49 17.87 -8.66
C SER A 128 4.36 17.55 -7.16
N SER A 129 3.26 16.95 -6.71
CA SER A 129 3.09 16.53 -5.32
C SER A 129 3.92 15.28 -5.00
N LEU A 130 4.20 14.42 -6.00
CA LEU A 130 4.99 13.21 -5.84
C LEU A 130 6.51 13.46 -5.81
N ASP A 131 6.98 14.61 -6.31
CA ASP A 131 8.40 15.00 -6.22
C ASP A 131 8.87 15.17 -4.78
N SER A 132 7.99 15.60 -3.87
CA SER A 132 8.31 15.65 -2.45
C SER A 132 8.43 14.24 -1.88
N LEU A 133 7.50 13.34 -2.23
CA LEU A 133 7.52 11.97 -1.75
C LEU A 133 8.80 11.25 -2.22
N ARG A 134 9.15 11.38 -3.50
CA ARG A 134 10.35 10.78 -4.10
C ARG A 134 11.63 11.13 -3.35
N ARG A 135 11.73 12.34 -2.78
CA ARG A 135 12.89 12.79 -1.98
C ARG A 135 12.97 12.15 -0.59
N HIS A 136 11.88 11.55 -0.10
CA HIS A 136 11.79 10.94 1.23
C HIS A 136 11.66 9.41 1.20
N CYS A 137 11.57 8.81 0.01
CA CYS A 137 11.51 7.36 -0.17
C CYS A 137 12.92 6.76 -0.30
N ALA A 138 13.14 5.61 0.33
CA ALA A 138 14.38 4.85 0.16
C ALA A 138 14.51 4.30 -1.27
N GLU A 139 13.39 3.84 -1.85
CA GLU A 139 13.33 3.31 -3.21
C GLU A 139 12.02 3.73 -3.88
N PHE A 140 12.11 4.31 -5.09
CA PHE A 140 10.96 4.80 -5.84
C PHE A 140 11.01 4.27 -7.27
N LYS A 141 9.98 3.53 -7.68
CA LYS A 141 9.85 2.91 -9.00
C LYS A 141 8.64 3.48 -9.72
N VAL A 142 8.86 3.88 -10.97
CA VAL A 142 7.80 4.32 -11.87
C VAL A 142 7.26 3.11 -12.62
N VAL A 143 5.94 2.95 -12.65
CA VAL A 143 5.25 1.91 -13.39
C VAL A 143 4.82 2.48 -14.75
N PRO A 144 5.46 2.07 -15.86
CA PRO A 144 5.21 2.67 -17.17
C PRO A 144 3.76 2.53 -17.59
N LYS A 145 3.19 3.57 -18.21
CA LYS A 145 1.81 3.61 -18.74
C LYS A 145 0.68 3.43 -17.72
N ALA A 146 0.99 3.13 -16.45
CA ALA A 146 -0.01 2.92 -15.41
C ALA A 146 -0.58 4.24 -14.89
N CYS A 147 -1.83 4.16 -14.45
CA CYS A 147 -2.53 5.20 -13.68
C CYS A 147 -2.83 4.66 -12.27
N HIS A 148 -3.66 5.39 -11.51
CA HIS A 148 -4.13 5.01 -10.17
C HIS A 148 -5.09 3.80 -10.20
N GLN A 149 -4.60 2.67 -10.70
CA GLN A 149 -5.28 1.39 -10.79
C GLN A 149 -4.24 0.28 -10.69
N LEU A 150 -4.53 -0.77 -9.92
CA LEU A 150 -3.65 -1.93 -9.80
C LEU A 150 -3.66 -2.74 -11.10
N SER A 151 -2.86 -2.31 -12.08
CA SER A 151 -2.79 -2.88 -13.43
C SER A 151 -1.83 -4.08 -13.51
N SER A 152 -1.75 -4.70 -14.70
CA SER A 152 -0.78 -5.77 -14.98
C SER A 152 0.67 -5.35 -14.79
N GLU A 153 0.99 -4.10 -15.14
CA GLU A 153 2.34 -3.54 -15.04
C GLU A 153 2.77 -3.42 -13.58
N TYR A 154 1.85 -2.96 -12.71
CA TYR A 154 2.06 -2.99 -11.27
C TYR A 154 2.31 -4.41 -10.76
N ILE A 155 1.41 -5.34 -11.10
CA ILE A 155 1.47 -6.73 -10.61
C ILE A 155 2.79 -7.39 -11.03
N GLN A 156 3.24 -7.16 -12.26
CA GLN A 156 4.51 -7.68 -12.76
C GLN A 156 5.69 -7.17 -11.92
N LEU A 157 5.82 -5.85 -11.78
CA LEU A 157 6.94 -5.26 -11.07
C LEU A 157 6.93 -5.62 -9.58
N ILE A 158 5.76 -5.63 -8.94
CA ILE A 158 5.62 -6.09 -7.54
C ILE A 158 6.02 -7.57 -7.46
N GLY A 159 5.62 -8.40 -8.43
CA GLY A 159 6.01 -9.81 -8.48
C GLY A 159 7.52 -10.01 -8.57
N GLU A 160 8.25 -9.14 -9.25
CA GLU A 160 9.72 -9.17 -9.32
C GLU A 160 10.36 -8.87 -7.96
N GLU A 161 9.69 -8.11 -7.09
CA GLU A 161 10.15 -7.77 -5.74
C GLU A 161 9.98 -8.88 -4.68
N LEU A 162 9.18 -9.92 -4.97
CA LEU A 162 8.83 -11.01 -4.05
C LEU A 162 9.89 -12.13 -4.06
#